data_AF-A0A0U5GSG1-F1
#
_entry.id   AF-A0A0U5GSG1-F1
#
_cell.length_a   1.000
_cell.length_b   1.000
_cell.length_c   1.000
_cell.angle_alpha   90.00
_cell.angle_beta   90.00
_cell.angle_gamma   90.00
#
_symmetry.space_group_name_H-M   'P 1'
#
loop_
_entity.id
_entity.type
_entity.pdbx_description
1 polymer ?
#
loop_
_entity_poly.entity_id
_entity_poly.type
_entity_poly.pdbx_seq_one_letter_code
_entity_poly.pdbx_strand_id
1 'polypeptide(L)'
;MTPRRCLRLTSRRIANLFPPFDFLTLHYAYFIFVSLLSSLIFWGASNPARSVSYTDSLFMCVSAITGAGLNSVEASTLSTFQQAVTFVLLLLGHAILISITVLHVRRRAFRRKFKGIARTLAQQSSGNISAPQDGTLTEAKHDLEHSPTIRTAPVQGSSRSEISLFQTANATQQDSSYGQQSTSPNAAVDTPSDFKGHNDVTRSSYPSVNKAYVLPSMGIWKGTQKYFESKGLISRNSQFHGLTLEERDRLQGVEYKAISFLSVIVPLYWLSFLVFGIVGMGTWLSVNKPEVPRANGLSPFWTGAYFAVSAFVNSGMGILDANMTALQTDAYPLVTMGLLILAGNTLYPCFLRLIVWSMRRMIPDHEAGNTWRITLDFILDHPRRLVTPGTCS
;
A
#
# COMPACT_ATOMS: atom_id res chain seq x y z
N MET A 1 -16.49 -3.87 47.58
CA MET A 1 -16.07 -4.23 46.20
C MET A 1 -15.27 -3.09 45.60
N THR A 2 -14.30 -3.33 44.70
CA THR A 2 -13.40 -2.27 44.18
C THR A 2 -13.93 -1.58 42.91
N PRO A 3 -13.78 -0.23 42.78
CA PRO A 3 -14.39 0.54 41.69
C PRO A 3 -13.87 0.17 40.29
N ARG A 4 -12.66 -0.39 40.20
CA ARG A 4 -12.05 -0.87 38.93
C ARG A 4 -12.85 -1.99 38.24
N ARG A 5 -13.75 -2.71 38.93
CA ARG A 5 -14.68 -3.66 38.27
C ARG A 5 -15.86 -2.96 37.59
N CYS A 6 -16.40 -1.89 38.18
CA CYS A 6 -17.57 -1.19 37.62
C CYS A 6 -17.27 -0.55 36.26
N LEU A 7 -16.14 0.18 36.16
CA LEU A 7 -15.64 0.76 34.90
C LEU A 7 -15.44 -0.25 33.76
N ARG A 8 -15.10 -1.51 34.07
CA ARG A 8 -14.97 -2.58 33.07
C ARG A 8 -16.31 -3.15 32.61
N LEU A 9 -17.36 -3.05 33.43
CA LEU A 9 -18.71 -3.49 33.10
C LEU A 9 -19.48 -2.43 32.30
N THR A 10 -19.35 -1.15 32.66
CA THR A 10 -19.91 -0.04 31.86
C THR A 10 -19.26 0.02 30.48
N SER A 11 -17.92 -0.05 30.40
CA SER A 11 -17.19 -0.12 29.13
C SER A 11 -17.67 -1.26 28.22
N ARG A 12 -17.95 -2.45 28.77
CA ARG A 12 -18.51 -3.59 28.00
C ARG A 12 -19.95 -3.39 27.54
N ARG A 13 -20.81 -2.73 28.34
CA ARG A 13 -22.19 -2.42 27.91
C ARG A 13 -22.21 -1.35 26.81
N ILE A 14 -21.35 -0.34 26.91
CA ILE A 14 -21.19 0.70 25.89
C ILE A 14 -20.65 0.09 24.57
N ALA A 15 -19.67 -0.81 24.65
CA ALA A 15 -19.12 -1.50 23.48
C ALA A 15 -20.12 -2.40 22.73
N ASN A 16 -21.24 -2.79 23.38
CA ASN A 16 -22.31 -3.58 22.76
C ASN A 16 -23.45 -2.74 22.18
N LEU A 17 -23.46 -1.41 22.39
CA LEU A 17 -24.48 -0.50 21.85
C LEU A 17 -24.08 0.07 20.47
N PHE A 18 -22.78 0.10 20.18
CA PHE A 18 -22.28 0.49 18.86
C PHE A 18 -22.23 -0.71 17.90
N PRO A 19 -22.55 -0.52 16.60
CA PRO A 19 -22.25 -1.53 15.59
C PRO A 19 -20.73 -1.80 15.55
N PRO A 20 -20.28 -2.94 14.99
CA PRO A 20 -18.86 -3.25 14.89
C PRO A 20 -18.10 -2.09 14.24
N PHE A 21 -16.94 -1.73 14.82
CA PHE A 21 -16.10 -0.60 14.40
C PHE A 21 -15.41 -0.87 13.05
N ASP A 22 -16.20 -0.90 11.98
CA ASP A 22 -15.70 -0.87 10.62
C ASP A 22 -15.14 0.53 10.29
N PHE A 23 -14.20 0.55 9.33
CA PHE A 23 -13.61 1.78 8.82
C PHE A 23 -14.67 2.76 8.29
N LEU A 24 -15.71 2.26 7.61
CA LEU A 24 -16.76 3.10 7.02
C LEU A 24 -17.59 3.81 8.10
N THR A 25 -17.96 3.10 9.18
CA THR A 25 -18.72 3.68 10.31
C THR A 25 -17.91 4.76 11.03
N LEU A 26 -16.62 4.51 11.27
CA LEU A 26 -15.72 5.50 11.87
C LEU A 26 -15.53 6.73 10.97
N HIS A 27 -15.48 6.52 9.66
CA HIS A 27 -15.34 7.58 8.67
C HIS A 27 -16.56 8.51 8.62
N TYR A 28 -17.78 7.97 8.59
CA TYR A 28 -19.00 8.79 8.67
C TYR A 28 -19.13 9.50 10.01
N ALA A 29 -18.79 8.83 11.13
CA ALA A 29 -18.79 9.47 12.45
C ALA A 29 -17.82 10.65 12.53
N TYR A 30 -16.64 10.53 11.92
CA TYR A 30 -15.67 11.62 11.79
C TYR A 30 -16.23 12.80 10.97
N PHE A 31 -16.80 12.55 9.79
CA PHE A 31 -17.39 13.61 8.95
C PHE A 31 -18.51 14.37 9.67
N ILE A 32 -19.44 13.66 10.29
CA ILE A 32 -20.56 14.25 11.03
C ILE A 32 -20.06 15.06 12.23
N PHE A 33 -19.15 14.49 13.03
CA PHE A 33 -18.64 15.14 14.23
C PHE A 33 -17.85 16.41 13.91
N VAL A 34 -16.94 16.37 12.93
CA VAL A 34 -16.14 17.55 12.55
C VAL A 34 -17.03 18.62 11.92
N SER A 35 -18.01 18.24 11.08
CA SER A 35 -18.98 19.20 10.53
C SER A 35 -19.72 19.98 11.61
N LEU A 36 -20.28 19.28 12.61
CA LEU A 36 -21.06 19.87 13.69
C LEU A 36 -20.21 20.66 14.69
N LEU A 37 -19.00 20.19 15.00
CA LEU A 37 -18.08 20.93 15.86
C LEU A 37 -17.61 22.22 15.19
N SER A 38 -17.26 22.15 13.90
CA SER A 38 -16.80 23.32 13.16
C SER A 38 -17.93 24.30 12.82
N SER A 39 -19.17 23.87 12.60
CA SER A 39 -20.31 24.79 12.40
C SER A 39 -20.62 25.60 13.67
N LEU A 40 -20.50 24.99 14.85
CA LEU A 40 -20.64 25.69 16.14
C LEU A 40 -19.52 26.72 16.34
N ILE A 41 -18.26 26.35 16.02
CA ILE A 41 -17.11 27.27 16.07
C ILE A 41 -17.25 28.41 15.07
N PHE A 42 -17.64 28.11 13.83
CA PHE A 42 -17.83 29.08 12.74
C PHE A 42 -18.94 30.08 13.06
N TRP A 43 -20.08 29.61 13.58
CA TRP A 43 -21.18 30.45 14.02
C TRP A 43 -20.76 31.36 15.19
N GLY A 44 -20.10 30.78 16.21
CA GLY A 44 -19.62 31.51 17.38
C GLY A 44 -18.53 32.54 17.09
N ALA A 45 -17.77 32.36 16.00
CA ALA A 45 -16.74 33.28 15.53
C ALA A 45 -17.23 34.32 14.49
N SER A 46 -18.54 34.46 14.31
CA SER A 46 -19.14 35.56 13.53
C SER A 46 -18.87 36.90 14.23
N ASN A 47 -18.40 37.90 13.49
CA ASN A 47 -18.22 39.25 14.00
C ASN A 47 -18.73 40.26 12.95
N PRO A 48 -19.80 41.06 13.23
CA PRO A 48 -20.56 41.12 14.48
C PRO A 48 -21.26 39.79 14.84
N ALA A 49 -21.52 39.59 16.13
CA ALA A 49 -22.03 38.33 16.65
C ALA A 49 -23.36 37.92 16.00
N ARG A 50 -23.43 36.69 15.48
CA ARG A 50 -24.56 36.12 14.71
C ARG A 50 -24.88 36.83 13.38
N SER A 51 -23.91 37.49 12.74
CA SER A 51 -24.07 38.00 11.35
C SER A 51 -24.44 36.89 10.36
N VAL A 52 -23.92 35.67 10.57
CA VAL A 52 -24.25 34.48 9.78
C VAL A 52 -25.23 33.60 10.56
N SER A 53 -26.26 33.05 9.89
CA SER A 53 -27.20 32.12 10.54
C SER A 53 -26.52 30.80 10.92
N TYR A 54 -27.07 30.07 11.89
CA TYR A 54 -26.53 28.74 12.22
C TYR A 54 -26.74 27.74 11.08
N THR A 55 -27.84 27.86 10.34
CA THR A 55 -28.13 27.05 9.15
C THR A 55 -27.11 27.27 8.04
N ASP A 56 -26.72 28.52 7.78
CA ASP A 56 -25.64 28.84 6.84
C ASP A 56 -24.29 28.36 7.36
N SER A 57 -23.98 28.60 8.63
CA SER A 57 -22.75 28.12 9.28
C SER A 57 -22.57 26.61 9.16
N LEU A 58 -23.67 25.85 9.28
CA LEU A 58 -23.70 24.41 9.09
C LEU A 58 -23.55 24.03 7.61
N PHE A 59 -24.29 24.66 6.70
CA PHE A 59 -24.20 24.42 5.26
C PHE A 59 -22.77 24.67 4.73
N MET A 60 -22.17 25.82 5.07
CA MET A 60 -20.81 26.20 4.70
C MET A 60 -19.77 25.19 5.22
N CYS A 61 -19.87 24.76 6.48
CA CYS A 61 -18.92 23.79 7.06
C CYS A 61 -19.07 22.40 6.44
N VAL A 62 -20.31 21.92 6.22
CA VAL A 62 -20.57 20.65 5.52
C VAL A 62 -20.08 20.72 4.07
N SER A 63 -20.34 21.82 3.37
CA SER A 63 -19.89 22.06 1.99
C SER A 63 -18.37 22.04 1.85
N ALA A 64 -17.65 22.67 2.79
CA ALA A 64 -16.19 22.67 2.81
C ALA A 64 -15.60 21.27 3.07
N ILE A 65 -16.06 20.54 4.09
CA ILE A 65 -15.49 19.23 4.43
C ILE A 65 -15.91 18.13 3.44
N THR A 66 -17.10 18.20 2.83
CA THR A 66 -17.52 17.27 1.77
C THR A 66 -16.88 17.56 0.41
N GLY A 67 -16.22 18.71 0.26
CA GLY A 67 -15.66 19.17 -1.01
C GLY A 67 -16.72 19.65 -2.01
N ALA A 68 -17.96 19.86 -1.59
CA ALA A 68 -19.05 20.30 -2.48
C ALA A 68 -18.86 21.74 -3.00
N GLY A 69 -18.16 22.59 -2.23
CA GLY A 69 -17.71 23.92 -2.65
C GLY A 69 -18.78 25.00 -2.84
N LEU A 70 -20.03 24.69 -2.53
CA LEU A 70 -21.15 25.64 -2.52
C LEU A 70 -21.02 26.62 -1.36
N ASN A 71 -21.23 27.91 -1.63
CA ASN A 71 -21.36 28.96 -0.62
C ASN A 71 -22.85 29.37 -0.50
N SER A 72 -23.40 29.46 0.70
CA SER A 72 -24.72 30.10 0.95
C SER A 72 -24.62 31.56 1.39
N VAL A 73 -23.46 31.94 1.94
CA VAL A 73 -23.09 33.33 2.26
C VAL A 73 -21.81 33.68 1.53
N GLU A 74 -21.73 34.91 1.04
CA GLU A 74 -20.60 35.42 0.26
C GLU A 74 -19.30 35.43 1.08
N ALA A 75 -18.28 34.71 0.60
CA ALA A 75 -17.15 34.29 1.42
C ALA A 75 -16.12 35.41 1.71
N SER A 76 -16.21 36.56 1.02
CA SER A 76 -15.47 37.78 1.35
C SER A 76 -15.96 38.42 2.64
N THR A 77 -17.28 38.40 2.88
CA THR A 77 -17.96 39.00 4.05
C THR A 77 -17.70 38.24 5.36
N LEU A 78 -17.17 37.02 5.26
CA LEU A 78 -16.78 36.20 6.40
C LEU A 78 -15.53 36.75 7.10
N SER A 79 -15.45 36.59 8.42
CA SER A 79 -14.22 36.93 9.12
C SER A 79 -13.03 36.08 8.65
N THR A 80 -11.81 36.61 8.71
CA THR A 80 -10.60 35.86 8.34
C THR A 80 -10.45 34.55 9.15
N PHE A 81 -11.00 34.51 10.37
CA PHE A 81 -11.07 33.28 11.15
C PHE A 81 -12.09 32.27 10.58
N GLN A 82 -13.27 32.73 10.16
CA GLN A 82 -14.25 31.89 9.46
C GLN A 82 -13.70 31.32 8.14
N GLN A 83 -12.99 32.14 7.36
CA GLN A 83 -12.25 31.67 6.17
C GLN A 83 -11.14 30.68 6.52
N ALA A 84 -10.44 30.85 7.65
CA ALA A 84 -9.45 29.88 8.11
C ALA A 84 -10.10 28.54 8.55
N VAL A 85 -11.31 28.58 9.13
CA VAL A 85 -12.08 27.36 9.44
C VAL A 85 -12.47 26.61 8.16
N THR A 86 -13.01 27.28 7.12
CA THR A 86 -13.32 26.59 5.86
C THR A 86 -12.06 26.08 5.15
N PHE A 87 -10.97 26.85 5.15
CA PHE A 87 -9.66 26.42 4.62
C PHE A 87 -9.15 25.14 5.30
N VAL A 88 -9.26 25.03 6.63
CA VAL A 88 -8.90 23.81 7.37
C VAL A 88 -9.87 22.66 7.07
N LEU A 89 -11.17 22.92 6.92
CA LEU A 89 -12.16 21.89 6.55
C LEU A 89 -11.91 21.31 5.15
N LEU A 90 -11.54 22.15 4.16
CA LEU A 90 -11.13 21.71 2.82
C LEU A 90 -9.97 20.70 2.89
N LEU A 91 -8.97 20.96 3.74
CA LEU A 91 -7.82 20.07 3.94
C LEU A 91 -8.20 18.79 4.70
N LEU A 92 -9.06 18.88 5.72
CA LEU A 92 -9.51 17.75 6.55
C LEU A 92 -10.46 16.80 5.79
N GLY A 93 -11.29 17.33 4.91
CA GLY A 93 -12.19 16.56 4.05
C GLY A 93 -11.50 15.80 2.91
N HIS A 94 -10.25 16.14 2.59
CA HIS A 94 -9.60 15.71 1.36
C HIS A 94 -9.30 14.21 1.31
N ALA A 95 -9.73 13.52 0.24
CA ALA A 95 -9.63 12.07 0.11
C ALA A 95 -8.19 11.54 0.19
N ILE A 96 -7.19 12.31 -0.27
CA ILE A 96 -5.77 11.92 -0.14
C ILE A 96 -5.36 11.90 1.36
N LEU A 97 -5.78 12.88 2.16
CA LEU A 97 -5.47 12.95 3.60
C LEU A 97 -6.13 11.80 4.40
N ILE A 98 -7.37 11.46 4.03
CA ILE A 98 -8.07 10.27 4.52
C ILE A 98 -7.28 8.99 4.16
N SER A 99 -6.81 8.87 2.91
CA SER A 99 -6.02 7.71 2.45
C SER A 99 -4.66 7.59 3.17
N ILE A 100 -4.00 8.71 3.46
CA ILE A 100 -2.76 8.79 4.26
C ILE A 100 -3.00 8.18 5.65
N THR A 101 -4.10 8.55 6.30
CA THR A 101 -4.47 8.03 7.62
C THR A 101 -4.66 6.50 7.59
N VAL A 102 -5.34 5.96 6.57
CA VAL A 102 -5.50 4.52 6.36
C VAL A 102 -4.14 3.81 6.18
N LEU A 103 -3.25 4.37 5.34
CA LEU A 103 -1.92 3.82 5.10
C LEU A 103 -1.07 3.77 6.37
N HIS A 104 -1.11 4.81 7.22
CA HIS A 104 -0.41 4.81 8.50
C HIS A 104 -0.99 3.80 9.50
N VAL A 105 -2.32 3.69 9.61
CA VAL A 105 -2.99 2.68 10.46
C VAL A 105 -2.62 1.27 10.00
N ARG A 106 -2.69 0.99 8.69
CA ARG A 106 -2.31 -0.30 8.09
C ARG A 106 -0.84 -0.63 8.35
N ARG A 107 0.09 0.30 8.12
CA ARG A 107 1.52 0.13 8.44
C ARG A 107 1.75 -0.16 9.93
N ARG A 108 1.00 0.50 10.82
CA ARG A 108 1.07 0.27 12.27
C ARG A 108 0.55 -1.12 12.67
N ALA A 109 -0.51 -1.61 12.01
CA ALA A 109 -1.04 -2.96 12.21
C ALA A 109 -0.03 -4.05 11.79
N PHE A 110 0.52 -3.97 10.57
CA PHE A 110 1.57 -4.90 10.11
C PHE A 110 2.81 -4.86 11.03
N ARG A 111 3.30 -3.66 11.39
CA ARG A 111 4.45 -3.51 12.31
C ARG A 111 4.17 -4.10 13.70
N ARG A 112 2.92 -4.08 14.18
CA ARG A 112 2.50 -4.77 15.41
C ARG A 112 2.52 -6.29 15.24
N LYS A 113 2.03 -6.84 14.12
CA LYS A 113 2.08 -8.29 13.83
C LYS A 113 3.52 -8.82 13.84
N PHE A 114 4.43 -8.18 13.10
CA PHE A 114 5.85 -8.58 13.08
C PHE A 114 6.54 -8.45 14.46
N LYS A 115 6.24 -7.40 15.24
CA LYS A 115 6.72 -7.30 16.63
C LYS A 115 6.13 -8.36 17.58
N GLY A 116 4.96 -8.93 17.26
CA GLY A 116 4.42 -10.09 17.97
C GLY A 116 5.23 -11.35 17.67
N ILE A 117 5.37 -11.71 16.39
CA ILE A 117 6.11 -12.90 15.94
C ILE A 117 7.55 -12.89 16.47
N ALA A 118 8.27 -11.77 16.34
CA ALA A 118 9.64 -11.65 16.83
C ALA A 118 9.77 -11.84 18.37
N ARG A 119 8.73 -11.51 19.15
CA ARG A 119 8.71 -11.75 20.60
C ARG A 119 8.46 -13.22 20.91
N THR A 120 7.55 -13.88 20.21
CA THR A 120 7.29 -15.32 20.37
C THR A 120 8.55 -16.14 20.06
N LEU A 121 9.24 -15.83 18.96
CA LEU A 121 10.50 -16.48 18.59
C LEU A 121 11.61 -16.23 19.62
N ALA A 122 11.74 -14.99 20.12
CA ALA A 122 12.71 -14.68 21.18
C ALA A 122 12.40 -15.45 22.49
N GLN A 123 11.13 -15.58 22.88
CA GLN A 123 10.72 -16.34 24.06
C GLN A 123 10.99 -17.85 23.91
N GLN A 124 10.75 -18.43 22.72
CA GLN A 124 11.11 -19.82 22.43
C GLN A 124 12.63 -20.03 22.47
N SER A 125 13.42 -19.11 21.92
CA SER A 125 14.88 -19.15 21.97
C SER A 125 15.43 -19.06 23.39
N SER A 126 14.82 -18.24 24.26
CA SER A 126 15.21 -18.18 25.69
C SER A 126 14.79 -19.42 26.49
N GLY A 127 13.66 -20.05 26.16
CA GLY A 127 13.15 -21.24 26.88
C GLY A 127 14.02 -22.49 26.72
N ASN A 128 14.76 -22.61 25.61
CA ASN A 128 15.60 -23.77 25.32
C ASN A 128 17.02 -23.71 25.92
N ILE A 129 17.37 -22.66 26.66
CA ILE A 129 18.74 -22.47 27.21
C ILE A 129 18.84 -22.97 28.68
N SER A 130 17.71 -23.18 29.36
CA SER A 130 17.67 -23.62 30.77
C SER A 130 17.57 -25.14 30.92
N ALA A 131 18.61 -25.88 30.53
CA ALA A 131 18.82 -27.28 30.88
C ALA A 131 20.31 -27.66 30.88
N PRO A 132 21.01 -27.56 32.03
CA PRO A 132 22.30 -28.23 32.20
C PRO A 132 22.06 -29.75 32.16
N GLN A 133 22.78 -30.46 31.29
CA GLN A 133 22.89 -31.92 31.41
C GLN A 133 24.00 -32.25 32.40
N ASP A 134 23.63 -32.47 33.66
CA ASP A 134 24.50 -33.16 34.63
C ASP A 134 24.61 -34.65 34.24
N GLY A 135 25.40 -34.89 33.18
CA GLY A 135 25.74 -36.21 32.67
C GLY A 135 27.08 -36.67 33.24
N THR A 136 27.11 -36.97 34.55
CA THR A 136 28.34 -37.40 35.23
C THR A 136 28.90 -38.68 34.61
N LEU A 137 30.12 -38.62 34.11
CA LEU A 137 30.80 -39.74 33.45
C LEU A 137 31.05 -40.89 34.45
N THR A 138 30.76 -42.12 34.03
CA THR A 138 31.04 -43.33 34.82
C THR A 138 32.54 -43.58 34.94
N GLU A 139 33.04 -43.63 36.17
CA GLU A 139 34.43 -43.94 36.48
C GLU A 139 34.73 -45.43 36.22
N ALA A 140 35.67 -45.71 35.31
CA ALA A 140 36.19 -47.05 35.06
C ALA A 140 37.72 -47.03 35.17
N LYS A 141 38.26 -47.62 36.25
CA LYS A 141 39.70 -47.75 36.47
C LYS A 141 40.29 -48.87 35.61
N HIS A 142 41.44 -48.61 34.99
CA HIS A 142 42.49 -49.62 34.85
C HIS A 142 43.87 -48.97 34.69
N ASP A 143 44.61 -48.98 35.79
CA ASP A 143 46.05 -49.22 35.97
C ASP A 143 47.14 -48.47 35.18
N LEU A 144 48.35 -48.57 35.74
CA LEU A 144 49.48 -47.67 35.58
C LEU A 144 50.41 -48.03 34.39
N GLU A 145 50.88 -46.97 33.73
CA GLU A 145 52.31 -46.65 33.54
C GLU A 145 53.29 -47.71 32.97
N HIS A 146 53.78 -47.50 31.74
CA HIS A 146 55.19 -47.11 31.53
C HIS A 146 55.46 -46.57 30.11
N SER A 147 56.61 -45.92 29.94
CA SER A 147 57.22 -45.48 28.67
C SER A 147 58.49 -46.34 28.39
N PRO A 148 59.29 -46.24 27.29
CA PRO A 148 59.36 -45.15 26.30
C PRO A 148 59.70 -45.53 24.82
N THR A 149 60.04 -44.49 24.03
CA THR A 149 61.01 -44.43 22.90
C THR A 149 60.70 -44.94 21.45
N ILE A 150 60.79 -43.96 20.53
CA ILE A 150 61.52 -43.96 19.22
C ILE A 150 60.86 -44.50 17.92
N ARG A 151 60.99 -43.66 16.86
CA ARG A 151 61.01 -43.84 15.37
C ARG A 151 60.73 -45.26 14.80
N THR A 152 60.01 -45.42 13.68
CA THR A 152 60.33 -44.89 12.32
C THR A 152 59.12 -44.83 11.37
N ALA A 153 59.28 -44.17 10.20
CA ALA A 153 58.42 -44.35 9.02
C ALA A 153 58.94 -45.51 8.12
N PRO A 154 58.14 -46.01 7.15
CA PRO A 154 58.47 -45.71 5.75
C PRO A 154 57.25 -45.53 4.81
N VAL A 155 57.52 -45.32 3.50
CA VAL A 155 56.54 -45.15 2.41
C VAL A 155 56.70 -46.26 1.37
N GLN A 156 55.60 -46.93 0.99
CA GLN A 156 55.41 -47.75 -0.24
C GLN A 156 53.92 -48.18 -0.31
N GLY A 157 53.28 -48.42 -1.47
CA GLY A 157 53.71 -48.16 -2.85
C GLY A 157 52.70 -48.65 -3.92
N SER A 158 52.60 -47.90 -5.02
CA SER A 158 52.37 -48.32 -6.43
C SER A 158 51.39 -49.45 -6.82
N SER A 159 50.38 -49.14 -7.67
CA SER A 159 50.12 -49.74 -9.03
C SER A 159 48.67 -49.51 -9.53
N ARG A 160 48.29 -49.63 -10.82
CA ARG A 160 48.91 -49.34 -12.16
C ARG A 160 47.87 -49.66 -13.27
N SER A 161 47.84 -48.92 -14.40
CA SER A 161 47.39 -49.34 -15.79
C SER A 161 45.94 -49.83 -16.05
N GLU A 162 45.29 -49.69 -17.22
CA GLU A 162 45.35 -48.78 -18.41
C GLU A 162 44.30 -49.21 -19.50
N ILE A 163 43.98 -48.36 -20.50
CA ILE A 163 43.63 -48.72 -21.93
C ILE A 163 42.28 -49.48 -22.19
N SER A 164 41.46 -49.37 -23.26
CA SER A 164 41.31 -48.61 -24.56
C SER A 164 39.90 -48.94 -25.19
N LEU A 165 39.33 -48.44 -26.31
CA LEU A 165 39.41 -47.26 -27.23
C LEU A 165 38.25 -47.37 -28.30
N PHE A 166 38.10 -46.42 -29.26
CA PHE A 166 37.46 -46.56 -30.62
C PHE A 166 35.90 -46.66 -30.78
N GLN A 167 35.19 -46.20 -31.85
CA GLN A 167 35.49 -45.31 -33.02
C GLN A 167 34.21 -44.83 -33.84
N THR A 168 34.31 -43.70 -34.59
CA THR A 168 33.63 -43.29 -35.87
C THR A 168 32.09 -43.12 -36.11
N ALA A 169 31.68 -41.85 -36.35
CA ALA A 169 31.19 -41.19 -37.62
C ALA A 169 29.80 -41.44 -38.32
N ASN A 170 29.29 -40.35 -38.95
CA ASN A 170 28.28 -40.19 -40.05
C ASN A 170 26.76 -40.46 -39.78
N ALA A 171 25.73 -39.93 -40.50
CA ALA A 171 25.53 -38.67 -41.28
C ALA A 171 24.04 -38.45 -41.78
N THR A 172 23.62 -37.19 -42.04
CA THR A 172 22.58 -36.68 -43.03
C THR A 172 21.04 -36.90 -42.91
N GLN A 173 20.28 -36.03 -43.65
CA GLN A 173 18.82 -35.98 -44.01
C GLN A 173 17.82 -35.44 -42.95
N GLN A 174 16.95 -34.42 -43.21
CA GLN A 174 15.77 -34.22 -44.12
C GLN A 174 14.47 -34.90 -43.59
N ASP A 175 13.24 -34.35 -43.65
CA ASP A 175 12.60 -33.17 -44.31
C ASP A 175 11.65 -32.41 -43.31
N SER A 176 11.02 -31.23 -43.48
CA SER A 176 10.45 -30.38 -44.58
C SER A 176 8.92 -30.52 -44.80
N SER A 177 8.21 -29.37 -44.91
CA SER A 177 6.76 -29.17 -45.25
C SER A 177 5.70 -29.20 -44.12
N TYR A 178 4.48 -28.65 -44.27
CA TYR A 178 3.93 -27.35 -44.77
C TYR A 178 2.37 -27.36 -44.55
N GLY A 179 1.70 -26.20 -44.48
CA GLY A 179 0.21 -26.07 -44.42
C GLY A 179 -0.31 -25.60 -43.05
N GLN A 180 -0.89 -24.39 -42.91
CA GLN A 180 -2.27 -23.96 -43.25
C GLN A 180 -3.36 -24.56 -42.31
N GLN A 181 -4.08 -23.75 -41.49
CA GLN A 181 -5.15 -22.79 -41.84
C GLN A 181 -6.43 -23.56 -42.25
N SER A 182 -7.61 -23.43 -41.63
CA SER A 182 -8.23 -22.30 -40.89
C SER A 182 -9.39 -22.71 -39.93
N THR A 183 -10.19 -21.70 -39.51
CA THR A 183 -11.64 -21.74 -39.16
C THR A 183 -12.12 -22.38 -37.84
N SER A 184 -12.74 -21.53 -37.01
CA SER A 184 -13.81 -21.85 -36.03
C SER A 184 -15.20 -21.77 -36.73
N PRO A 185 -16.40 -21.86 -36.09
CA PRO A 185 -16.73 -21.94 -34.65
C PRO A 185 -17.86 -22.96 -34.30
N ASN A 186 -18.56 -22.71 -33.18
CA ASN A 186 -19.81 -23.33 -32.68
C ASN A 186 -19.65 -24.70 -31.95
N ALA A 187 -20.42 -25.12 -30.92
CA ALA A 187 -21.37 -24.54 -29.94
C ALA A 187 -22.62 -25.42 -29.75
N ALA A 188 -22.51 -26.42 -28.87
CA ALA A 188 -23.56 -27.13 -28.13
C ALA A 188 -22.86 -27.73 -26.87
N VAL A 189 -23.37 -27.75 -25.63
CA VAL A 189 -24.70 -28.09 -25.11
C VAL A 189 -25.01 -29.59 -25.26
N ASP A 190 -24.60 -30.39 -24.27
CA ASP A 190 -25.56 -31.12 -23.41
C ASP A 190 -24.88 -31.80 -22.20
N THR A 191 -25.70 -32.31 -21.25
CA THR A 191 -25.31 -33.07 -20.04
C THR A 191 -26.42 -34.10 -19.72
N PRO A 192 -26.33 -34.95 -18.67
CA PRO A 192 -25.27 -35.88 -18.26
C PRO A 192 -25.79 -37.35 -18.11
N SER A 193 -24.92 -38.35 -17.90
CA SER A 193 -25.32 -39.68 -17.37
C SER A 193 -24.16 -40.46 -16.72
N ASP A 194 -24.47 -41.28 -15.71
CA ASP A 194 -23.55 -42.13 -14.93
C ASP A 194 -22.95 -43.34 -15.69
N PHE A 195 -21.82 -43.88 -15.21
CA PHE A 195 -21.71 -45.32 -14.90
C PHE A 195 -20.58 -45.72 -13.90
N LYS A 196 -20.93 -45.75 -12.61
CA LYS A 196 -20.60 -46.77 -11.57
C LYS A 196 -19.34 -47.68 -11.70
N GLY A 197 -18.31 -47.42 -10.86
CA GLY A 197 -17.88 -48.38 -9.80
C GLY A 197 -16.58 -49.23 -9.91
N HIS A 198 -15.70 -49.12 -8.87
CA HIS A 198 -14.87 -50.17 -8.22
C HIS A 198 -13.87 -51.00 -9.11
N ASN A 199 -12.54 -51.02 -8.89
CA ASN A 199 -11.87 -51.53 -7.68
C ASN A 199 -10.33 -51.29 -7.58
N ASP A 200 -9.83 -51.37 -6.34
CA ASP A 200 -8.50 -51.59 -5.75
C ASP A 200 -7.13 -51.57 -6.50
N VAL A 201 -6.24 -50.78 -5.89
CA VAL A 201 -4.87 -51.11 -5.40
C VAL A 201 -3.87 -51.88 -6.29
N THR A 202 -2.79 -51.18 -6.67
CA THR A 202 -1.41 -51.63 -6.35
C THR A 202 -0.41 -50.46 -6.34
N ARG A 203 0.77 -50.64 -5.74
CA ARG A 203 1.72 -49.58 -5.34
C ARG A 203 3.11 -49.84 -5.94
N SER A 204 3.66 -48.90 -6.72
CA SER A 204 5.09 -48.92 -7.07
C SER A 204 5.67 -47.56 -7.53
N SER A 205 6.96 -47.39 -7.25
CA SER A 205 7.98 -46.47 -7.83
C SER A 205 7.68 -44.98 -8.07
N TYR A 206 8.50 -44.14 -7.43
CA TYR A 206 8.75 -42.75 -7.83
C TYR A 206 9.62 -42.67 -9.10
N PRO A 207 9.26 -41.85 -10.10
CA PRO A 207 10.20 -41.34 -11.11
C PRO A 207 11.01 -40.16 -10.58
N SER A 208 12.25 -40.06 -11.02
CA SER A 208 13.27 -39.09 -10.57
C SER A 208 13.03 -37.64 -11.03
N VAL A 209 13.70 -36.70 -10.35
CA VAL A 209 13.74 -35.28 -10.71
C VAL A 209 14.43 -35.09 -12.05
N ASN A 210 13.72 -34.53 -13.05
CA ASN A 210 14.16 -33.38 -13.85
C ASN A 210 13.18 -33.03 -14.99
N LYS A 211 12.40 -31.96 -14.82
CA LYS A 211 11.99 -31.03 -15.89
C LYS A 211 11.35 -29.78 -15.29
N ALA A 212 11.90 -28.61 -15.61
CA ALA A 212 11.29 -27.33 -15.28
C ALA A 212 10.11 -27.10 -16.22
N TYR A 213 8.89 -27.40 -15.76
CA TYR A 213 7.67 -27.09 -16.50
C TYR A 213 7.44 -25.58 -16.53
N VAL A 214 7.98 -24.93 -17.57
CA VAL A 214 7.49 -23.61 -18.01
C VAL A 214 6.05 -23.83 -18.46
N LEU A 215 5.09 -23.50 -17.59
CA LEU A 215 3.67 -23.63 -17.89
C LEU A 215 3.32 -22.77 -19.12
N PRO A 216 2.60 -23.32 -20.12
CA PRO A 216 2.15 -22.55 -21.27
C PRO A 216 1.37 -21.30 -20.85
N SER A 217 1.48 -20.23 -21.63
CA SER A 217 0.92 -18.91 -21.32
C SER A 217 -0.60 -18.84 -21.50
N MET A 218 -1.35 -19.59 -20.69
CA MET A 218 -2.79 -19.41 -20.54
C MET A 218 -3.05 -18.08 -19.82
N GLY A 219 -3.41 -17.04 -20.59
CA GLY A 219 -3.38 -15.62 -20.22
C GLY A 219 -4.36 -15.14 -19.13
N ILE A 220 -4.82 -16.03 -18.26
CA ILE A 220 -5.74 -15.74 -17.14
C ILE A 220 -4.98 -15.66 -15.80
N TRP A 221 -3.83 -16.34 -15.68
CA TRP A 221 -3.08 -16.48 -14.42
C TRP A 221 -1.63 -16.01 -14.59
N LYS A 222 -1.14 -15.17 -13.67
CA LYS A 222 0.30 -14.84 -13.57
C LYS A 222 0.93 -15.64 -12.42
N GLY A 223 2.14 -16.15 -12.64
CA GLY A 223 2.93 -16.79 -11.58
C GLY A 223 3.48 -15.76 -10.58
N THR A 224 3.61 -16.16 -9.32
CA THR A 224 4.08 -15.30 -8.21
C THR A 224 5.60 -15.06 -8.20
N GLN A 225 6.34 -15.80 -9.02
CA GLN A 225 7.80 -15.78 -9.20
C GLN A 225 8.44 -14.39 -9.38
N LYS A 226 7.70 -13.38 -9.87
CA LYS A 226 8.19 -11.99 -10.00
C LYS A 226 8.59 -11.34 -8.66
N TYR A 227 8.03 -11.82 -7.53
CA TYR A 227 8.21 -11.19 -6.22
C TYR A 227 8.94 -12.06 -5.21
N PHE A 228 8.80 -13.37 -5.32
CA PHE A 228 9.49 -14.40 -4.53
C PHE A 228 9.31 -15.75 -5.21
N GLU A 229 10.30 -16.62 -5.10
CA GLU A 229 10.21 -18.00 -5.62
C GLU A 229 9.02 -18.72 -4.99
N SER A 230 8.08 -19.17 -5.84
CA SER A 230 6.80 -19.72 -5.39
C SER A 230 5.98 -20.38 -6.51
N LYS A 231 5.18 -21.39 -6.17
CA LYS A 231 4.27 -22.08 -7.11
C LYS A 231 2.85 -21.48 -7.15
N GLY A 232 2.60 -20.44 -6.36
CA GLY A 232 1.30 -19.76 -6.28
C GLY A 232 0.84 -19.07 -7.57
N LEU A 233 -0.47 -18.84 -7.65
CA LEU A 233 -1.15 -18.24 -8.81
C LEU A 233 -1.81 -16.91 -8.44
N ILE A 234 -1.63 -15.90 -9.28
CA ILE A 234 -2.26 -14.59 -9.15
C ILE A 234 -3.51 -14.50 -10.03
N SER A 235 -4.66 -14.26 -9.41
CA SER A 235 -5.96 -14.04 -10.08
C SER A 235 -6.12 -12.60 -10.59
N ARG A 236 -7.05 -12.37 -11.53
CA ARG A 236 -7.45 -11.04 -12.09
C ARG A 236 -7.66 -9.95 -11.03
N ASN A 237 -8.07 -10.32 -9.81
CA ASN A 237 -8.31 -9.39 -8.70
C ASN A 237 -7.10 -9.14 -7.78
N SER A 238 -5.88 -9.55 -8.16
CA SER A 238 -4.66 -9.49 -7.31
C SER A 238 -4.76 -10.31 -6.01
N GLN A 239 -5.67 -11.28 -5.98
CA GLN A 239 -5.75 -12.33 -4.96
C GLN A 239 -4.81 -13.49 -5.33
N PHE A 240 -4.04 -13.97 -4.37
CA PHE A 240 -3.00 -14.99 -4.56
C PHE A 240 -3.51 -16.32 -3.98
N HIS A 241 -3.41 -17.39 -4.77
CA HIS A 241 -3.96 -18.71 -4.45
C HIS A 241 -2.86 -19.78 -4.51
N GLY A 242 -3.05 -20.90 -3.82
CA GLY A 242 -2.09 -22.02 -3.83
C GLY A 242 -0.75 -21.71 -3.15
N LEU A 243 -0.72 -20.81 -2.18
CA LEU A 243 0.48 -20.48 -1.41
C LEU A 243 0.57 -21.35 -0.15
N THR A 244 1.76 -21.91 0.09
CA THR A 244 2.17 -22.45 1.39
C THR A 244 2.28 -21.35 2.46
N LEU A 245 2.47 -21.74 3.72
CA LEU A 245 2.60 -20.79 4.84
C LEU A 245 3.83 -19.87 4.68
N GLU A 246 4.98 -20.42 4.29
CA GLU A 246 6.19 -19.62 4.04
C GLU A 246 6.01 -18.63 2.88
N GLU A 247 5.36 -19.06 1.79
CA GLU A 247 5.06 -18.18 0.65
C GLU A 247 4.06 -17.07 1.05
N ARG A 248 3.07 -17.35 1.93
CA ARG A 248 2.18 -16.30 2.50
C ARG A 248 2.96 -15.30 3.35
N ASP A 249 3.98 -15.71 4.10
CA ASP A 249 4.78 -14.80 4.94
C ASP A 249 5.82 -14.00 4.13
N ARG A 250 6.46 -14.61 3.12
CA ARG A 250 7.27 -13.88 2.11
C ARG A 250 6.46 -12.76 1.44
N LEU A 251 5.23 -13.08 1.01
CA LEU A 251 4.29 -12.13 0.41
C LEU A 251 3.92 -10.97 1.36
N GLN A 252 3.62 -11.26 2.63
CA GLN A 252 3.36 -10.23 3.65
C GLN A 252 4.57 -9.32 3.90
N GLY A 253 5.79 -9.85 3.76
CA GLY A 253 7.03 -9.06 3.81
C GLY A 253 7.12 -8.04 2.68
N VAL A 254 6.80 -8.45 1.43
CA VAL A 254 6.75 -7.55 0.27
C VAL A 254 5.63 -6.52 0.42
N GLU A 255 4.42 -6.92 0.84
CA GLU A 255 3.33 -5.99 1.15
C GLU A 255 3.73 -4.95 2.20
N TYR A 256 4.40 -5.36 3.29
CA TYR A 256 4.83 -4.44 4.33
C TYR A 256 5.88 -3.44 3.82
N LYS A 257 6.83 -3.87 2.97
CA LYS A 257 7.77 -2.95 2.29
C LYS A 257 7.01 -1.93 1.42
N ALA A 258 6.07 -2.40 0.60
CA ALA A 258 5.26 -1.55 -0.28
C ALA A 258 4.39 -0.53 0.49
N ILE A 259 3.65 -0.98 1.52
CA ILE A 259 2.85 -0.10 2.40
C ILE A 259 3.76 0.87 3.16
N SER A 260 4.94 0.41 3.59
CA SER A 260 5.93 1.25 4.28
C SER A 260 6.43 2.40 3.41
N PHE A 261 6.66 2.15 2.12
CA PHE A 261 6.99 3.17 1.13
C PHE A 261 5.81 4.11 0.82
N LEU A 262 4.61 3.56 0.54
CA LEU A 262 3.39 4.35 0.28
C LEU A 262 3.09 5.37 1.38
N SER A 263 3.21 4.96 2.65
CA SER A 263 3.00 5.83 3.82
C SER A 263 4.06 6.94 4.02
N VAL A 264 4.99 7.11 3.08
CA VAL A 264 5.97 8.20 3.06
C VAL A 264 5.82 9.01 1.77
N ILE A 265 5.74 8.34 0.60
CA ILE A 265 5.61 9.05 -0.67
C ILE A 265 4.25 9.75 -0.85
N VAL A 266 3.15 9.20 -0.30
CA VAL A 266 1.82 9.83 -0.43
C VAL A 266 1.70 11.10 0.44
N PRO A 267 2.14 11.14 1.72
CA PRO A 267 2.27 12.39 2.47
C PRO A 267 3.16 13.42 1.80
N LEU A 268 4.33 13.00 1.26
CA LEU A 268 5.24 13.91 0.53
C LEU A 268 4.60 14.46 -0.74
N TYR A 269 3.89 13.64 -1.51
CA TYR A 269 3.11 14.07 -2.68
C TYR A 269 2.09 15.15 -2.29
N TRP A 270 1.24 14.86 -1.31
CA TRP A 270 0.18 15.77 -0.89
C TRP A 270 0.73 17.09 -0.37
N LEU A 271 1.76 17.05 0.48
CA LEU A 271 2.41 18.25 1.02
C LEU A 271 3.13 19.06 -0.08
N SER A 272 3.79 18.41 -1.04
CA SER A 272 4.48 19.11 -2.13
C SER A 272 3.51 19.88 -3.02
N PHE A 273 2.44 19.25 -3.52
CA PHE A 273 1.45 19.94 -4.36
C PHE A 273 0.71 21.03 -3.57
N LEU A 274 0.42 20.80 -2.29
CA LEU A 274 -0.17 21.80 -1.40
C LEU A 274 0.74 23.04 -1.25
N VAL A 275 2.01 22.85 -0.92
CA VAL A 275 2.96 23.95 -0.69
C VAL A 275 3.30 24.67 -1.99
N PHE A 276 3.59 23.96 -3.08
CA PHE A 276 3.87 24.60 -4.37
C PHE A 276 2.65 25.34 -4.94
N GLY A 277 1.43 24.82 -4.75
CA GLY A 277 0.20 25.51 -5.10
C GLY A 277 0.01 26.80 -4.30
N ILE A 278 0.09 26.72 -2.97
CA ILE A 278 -0.05 27.87 -2.06
C ILE A 278 0.98 28.95 -2.37
N VAL A 279 2.26 28.58 -2.51
CA VAL A 279 3.34 29.54 -2.78
C VAL A 279 3.21 30.12 -4.19
N GLY A 280 2.90 29.31 -5.20
CA GLY A 280 2.75 29.77 -6.59
C GLY A 280 1.59 30.76 -6.76
N MET A 281 0.38 30.35 -6.40
CA MET A 281 -0.81 31.21 -6.51
C MET A 281 -0.78 32.40 -5.55
N GLY A 282 -0.34 32.20 -4.30
CA GLY A 282 -0.24 33.27 -3.31
C GLY A 282 0.77 34.34 -3.71
N THR A 283 1.95 33.95 -4.22
CA THR A 283 2.96 34.90 -4.69
C THR A 283 2.50 35.59 -5.98
N TRP A 284 2.02 34.83 -6.97
CA TRP A 284 1.55 35.41 -8.24
C TRP A 284 0.43 36.42 -8.03
N LEU A 285 -0.59 36.09 -7.24
CA LEU A 285 -1.70 37.03 -6.98
C LEU A 285 -1.25 38.27 -6.19
N SER A 286 -0.22 38.15 -5.36
CA SER A 286 0.37 39.29 -4.63
C SER A 286 1.23 40.22 -5.50
N VAL A 287 1.78 39.71 -6.61
CA VAL A 287 2.66 40.47 -7.52
C VAL A 287 1.89 41.01 -8.73
N ASN A 288 1.03 40.18 -9.34
CA ASN A 288 0.42 40.48 -10.63
C ASN A 288 -0.96 41.15 -10.55
N LYS A 289 -1.80 40.79 -9.57
CA LYS A 289 -3.15 41.36 -9.36
C LYS A 289 -3.52 41.55 -7.88
N PRO A 290 -2.72 42.26 -7.08
CA PRO A 290 -3.01 42.46 -5.66
C PRO A 290 -4.24 43.35 -5.40
N GLU A 291 -4.68 44.15 -6.38
CA GLU A 291 -5.88 44.97 -6.32
C GLU A 291 -7.18 44.16 -6.29
N VAL A 292 -7.25 43.03 -7.00
CA VAL A 292 -8.46 42.19 -7.06
C VAL A 292 -8.88 41.68 -5.66
N PRO A 293 -8.00 41.08 -4.83
CA PRO A 293 -8.32 40.76 -3.44
C PRO A 293 -8.55 41.99 -2.55
N ARG A 294 -7.78 43.07 -2.74
CA ARG A 294 -7.92 44.30 -1.93
C ARG A 294 -9.27 44.98 -2.11
N ALA A 295 -9.88 44.89 -3.30
CA ALA A 295 -11.24 45.38 -3.54
C ALA A 295 -12.29 44.66 -2.68
N ASN A 296 -12.02 43.40 -2.29
CA ASN A 296 -12.84 42.58 -1.39
C ASN A 296 -12.38 42.72 0.09
N GLY A 297 -11.43 43.60 0.39
CA GLY A 297 -10.80 43.72 1.73
C GLY A 297 -9.82 42.60 2.10
N LEU A 298 -9.49 41.69 1.17
CA LEU A 298 -8.71 40.48 1.44
C LEU A 298 -7.21 40.64 1.15
N SER A 299 -6.37 39.89 1.86
CA SER A 299 -4.93 39.89 1.61
C SER A 299 -4.59 39.01 0.39
N PRO A 300 -3.84 39.53 -0.62
CA PRO A 300 -3.66 38.80 -1.89
C PRO A 300 -3.03 37.41 -1.77
N PHE A 301 -2.05 37.25 -0.87
CA PHE A 301 -1.41 35.95 -0.63
C PHE A 301 -2.40 34.92 -0.08
N TRP A 302 -3.26 35.33 0.85
CA TRP A 302 -4.29 34.45 1.44
C TRP A 302 -5.31 34.02 0.38
N THR A 303 -5.78 34.94 -0.46
CA THR A 303 -6.69 34.62 -1.55
C THR A 303 -6.07 33.63 -2.56
N GLY A 304 -4.80 33.84 -2.94
CA GLY A 304 -4.10 32.90 -3.82
C GLY A 304 -3.89 31.54 -3.18
N ALA A 305 -3.53 31.50 -1.89
CA ALA A 305 -3.41 30.27 -1.12
C ALA A 305 -4.75 29.51 -1.02
N TYR A 306 -5.85 30.20 -0.75
CA TYR A 306 -7.19 29.62 -0.68
C TYR A 306 -7.60 29.00 -2.01
N PHE A 307 -7.40 29.73 -3.12
CA PHE A 307 -7.69 29.21 -4.46
C PHE A 307 -6.83 27.99 -4.81
N ALA A 308 -5.54 27.97 -4.47
CA ALA A 308 -4.70 26.80 -4.67
C ALA A 308 -5.19 25.56 -3.89
N VAL A 309 -5.58 25.73 -2.63
CA VAL A 309 -6.13 24.63 -1.83
C VAL A 309 -7.47 24.16 -2.38
N SER A 310 -8.39 25.09 -2.66
CA SER A 310 -9.71 24.77 -3.22
C SER A 310 -9.62 24.03 -4.56
N ALA A 311 -8.69 24.43 -5.43
CA ALA A 311 -8.37 23.73 -6.66
C ALA A 311 -7.79 22.33 -6.40
N PHE A 312 -6.80 22.21 -5.51
CA PHE A 312 -6.14 20.93 -5.19
C PHE A 312 -7.05 19.90 -4.49
N VAL A 313 -8.06 20.36 -3.73
CA VAL A 313 -9.08 19.46 -3.16
C VAL A 313 -10.30 19.27 -4.05
N ASN A 314 -10.30 19.85 -5.25
CA ASN A 314 -11.38 19.81 -6.25
C ASN A 314 -12.72 20.40 -5.77
N SER A 315 -12.69 21.38 -4.87
CA SER A 315 -13.92 21.95 -4.29
C SER A 315 -14.54 23.07 -5.13
N GLY A 316 -13.75 24.03 -5.61
CA GLY A 316 -14.26 25.19 -6.34
C GLY A 316 -14.83 26.33 -5.46
N MET A 317 -14.82 26.15 -4.13
CA MET A 317 -15.09 27.22 -3.16
C MET A 317 -14.08 28.37 -3.33
N GLY A 318 -14.58 29.59 -3.56
CA GLY A 318 -13.75 30.81 -3.60
C GLY A 318 -14.03 31.72 -2.39
N ILE A 319 -13.11 32.67 -2.13
CA ILE A 319 -13.31 33.76 -1.16
C ILE A 319 -13.47 35.15 -1.78
N LEU A 320 -13.36 35.28 -3.11
CA LEU A 320 -13.79 36.48 -3.84
C LEU A 320 -15.28 36.36 -4.19
N ASP A 321 -15.98 37.48 -4.22
CA ASP A 321 -17.39 37.61 -4.65
C ASP A 321 -17.59 36.98 -6.05
N ALA A 322 -16.77 37.44 -7.00
CA ALA A 322 -16.70 36.95 -8.37
C ALA A 322 -16.07 35.54 -8.51
N ASN A 323 -15.67 34.91 -7.40
CA ASN A 323 -14.94 33.64 -7.33
C ASN A 323 -13.81 33.60 -8.39
N MET A 324 -13.75 32.57 -9.24
CA MET A 324 -12.73 32.41 -10.27
C MET A 324 -12.88 33.35 -11.46
N THR A 325 -14.04 33.97 -11.66
CA THR A 325 -14.29 34.82 -12.84
C THR A 325 -13.43 36.09 -12.84
N ALA A 326 -12.93 36.52 -11.67
CA ALA A 326 -11.97 37.61 -11.53
C ALA A 326 -10.57 37.30 -12.11
N LEU A 327 -10.22 36.02 -12.29
CA LEU A 327 -8.92 35.56 -12.79
C LEU A 327 -9.03 34.79 -14.13
N GLN A 328 -10.21 34.76 -14.74
CA GLN A 328 -10.51 33.94 -15.93
C GLN A 328 -9.76 34.37 -17.22
N THR A 329 -9.13 35.54 -17.22
CA THR A 329 -8.34 36.05 -18.36
C THR A 329 -6.84 35.78 -18.21
N ASP A 330 -6.38 35.28 -17.06
CA ASP A 330 -4.96 35.11 -16.76
C ASP A 330 -4.51 33.65 -16.94
N ALA A 331 -3.57 33.43 -17.86
CA ALA A 331 -3.10 32.08 -18.17
C ALA A 331 -2.44 31.35 -16.98
N TYR A 332 -1.72 32.06 -16.11
CA TYR A 332 -1.01 31.43 -14.98
C TYR A 332 -1.97 30.84 -13.92
N PRO A 333 -2.97 31.59 -13.39
CA PRO A 333 -4.05 31.03 -12.58
C PRO A 333 -4.72 29.80 -13.21
N LEU A 334 -5.15 29.90 -14.47
CA LEU A 334 -5.87 28.83 -15.17
C LEU A 334 -5.02 27.55 -15.28
N VAL A 335 -3.77 27.66 -15.73
CA VAL A 335 -2.86 26.51 -15.89
C VAL A 335 -2.47 25.91 -14.53
N THR A 336 -2.16 26.76 -13.55
CA THR A 336 -1.72 26.31 -12.22
C THR A 336 -2.85 25.60 -11.48
N MET A 337 -4.07 26.16 -11.48
CA MET A 337 -5.22 25.53 -10.82
C MET A 337 -5.76 24.34 -11.60
N GLY A 338 -5.74 24.36 -12.94
CA GLY A 338 -6.05 23.17 -13.75
C GLY A 338 -5.11 22.00 -13.42
N LEU A 339 -3.81 22.27 -13.27
CA LEU A 339 -2.83 21.27 -12.83
C LEU A 339 -3.09 20.79 -11.39
N LEU A 340 -3.46 21.68 -10.47
CA LEU A 340 -3.82 21.30 -9.09
C LEU A 340 -5.10 20.44 -9.04
N ILE A 341 -6.13 20.78 -9.81
CA ILE A 341 -7.38 19.99 -9.95
C ILE A 341 -7.08 18.58 -10.47
N LEU A 342 -6.18 18.45 -11.43
CA LEU A 342 -5.73 17.14 -11.92
C LEU A 342 -4.88 16.39 -10.88
N ALA A 343 -3.94 17.07 -10.20
CA ALA A 343 -3.08 16.47 -9.18
C ALA A 343 -3.83 16.09 -7.88
N GLY A 344 -4.99 16.70 -7.65
CA GLY A 344 -5.92 16.37 -6.58
C GLY A 344 -6.66 15.06 -6.80
N ASN A 345 -7.94 15.03 -6.43
CA ASN A 345 -8.77 13.83 -6.44
C ASN A 345 -8.93 13.18 -7.84
N THR A 346 -8.88 13.97 -8.93
CA THR A 346 -9.17 13.48 -10.28
C THR A 346 -8.10 12.52 -10.83
N LEU A 347 -6.82 12.86 -10.75
CA LEU A 347 -5.75 12.12 -11.42
C LEU A 347 -4.63 11.64 -10.48
N TYR A 348 -4.75 11.82 -9.16
CA TYR A 348 -3.82 11.32 -8.15
C TYR A 348 -3.33 9.86 -8.38
N PRO A 349 -4.19 8.86 -8.71
CA PRO A 349 -3.73 7.50 -8.99
C PRO A 349 -2.79 7.38 -10.20
N CYS A 350 -2.89 8.29 -11.16
CA CYS A 350 -2.04 8.34 -12.35
C CYS A 350 -0.73 9.06 -12.05
N PHE A 351 -0.77 10.23 -11.39
CA PHE A 351 0.43 10.94 -10.95
C PHE A 351 1.29 10.10 -9.99
N LEU A 352 0.67 9.43 -9.02
CA LEU A 352 1.39 8.53 -8.10
C LEU A 352 2.06 7.37 -8.85
N ARG A 353 1.39 6.77 -9.84
CA ARG A 353 2.00 5.73 -10.70
C ARG A 353 3.15 6.27 -11.53
N LEU A 354 3.02 7.47 -12.11
CA LEU A 354 4.08 8.11 -12.89
C LEU A 354 5.30 8.37 -12.01
N ILE A 355 5.12 8.91 -10.80
CA ILE A 355 6.20 9.14 -9.84
C ILE A 355 6.88 7.83 -9.42
N VAL A 356 6.10 6.79 -9.08
CA VAL A 356 6.62 5.46 -8.74
C VAL A 356 7.36 4.81 -9.91
N TRP A 357 6.89 4.98 -11.14
CA TRP A 357 7.53 4.50 -12.36
C TRP A 357 8.84 5.26 -12.65
N SER A 358 8.86 6.58 -12.50
CA SER A 358 10.07 7.40 -12.65
C SER A 358 11.13 7.00 -11.61
N MET A 359 10.74 6.84 -10.34
CA MET A 359 11.63 6.33 -9.29
C MET A 359 12.16 4.92 -9.62
N ARG A 360 11.30 4.02 -10.13
CA ARG A 360 11.72 2.68 -10.60
C ARG A 360 12.74 2.76 -11.73
N ARG A 361 12.61 3.73 -12.64
CA ARG A 361 13.52 3.96 -13.78
C ARG A 361 14.86 4.59 -13.36
N MET A 362 14.91 5.30 -12.23
CA MET A 362 16.12 5.94 -11.68
C MET A 362 16.97 5.04 -10.77
N ILE A 363 16.47 3.87 -10.35
CA ILE A 363 17.24 2.95 -9.49
C ILE A 363 18.34 2.23 -10.28
N PRO A 364 19.63 2.37 -9.92
CA PRO A 364 20.74 1.70 -10.60
C PRO A 364 20.81 0.20 -10.26
N ASP A 365 21.50 -0.55 -11.12
CA ASP A 365 21.64 -2.02 -11.08
C ASP A 365 22.59 -2.50 -9.97
N HIS A 366 22.07 -2.51 -8.74
CA HIS A 366 22.75 -3.05 -7.55
C HIS A 366 21.78 -3.90 -6.72
N GLU A 367 22.30 -4.77 -5.84
CA GLU A 367 21.52 -5.77 -5.12
C GLU A 367 20.39 -5.17 -4.24
N ALA A 368 20.70 -4.10 -3.49
CA ALA A 368 19.70 -3.35 -2.73
C ALA A 368 18.69 -2.65 -3.67
N GLY A 369 19.13 -2.17 -4.83
CA GLY A 369 18.28 -1.61 -5.89
C GLY A 369 17.28 -2.61 -6.44
N ASN A 370 17.67 -3.87 -6.65
CA ASN A 370 16.76 -4.93 -7.10
C ASN A 370 15.65 -5.21 -6.05
N THR A 371 15.97 -5.18 -4.76
CA THR A 371 14.94 -5.26 -3.69
C THR A 371 13.93 -4.11 -3.76
N TRP A 372 14.39 -2.88 -4.07
CA TRP A 372 13.49 -1.75 -4.26
C TRP A 372 12.69 -1.83 -5.56
N ARG A 373 13.29 -2.26 -6.68
CA ARG A 373 12.59 -2.48 -7.95
C ARG A 373 11.45 -3.49 -7.78
N ILE A 374 11.68 -4.64 -7.14
CA ILE A 374 10.62 -5.63 -6.82
C ILE A 374 9.49 -4.99 -6.00
N THR A 375 9.82 -4.11 -5.05
CA THR A 375 8.84 -3.40 -4.21
C THR A 375 8.01 -2.40 -5.03
N LEU A 376 8.63 -1.64 -5.94
CA LEU A 376 7.94 -0.68 -6.81
C LEU A 376 7.12 -1.37 -7.91
N ASP A 377 7.62 -2.47 -8.48
CA ASP A 377 6.86 -3.36 -9.37
C ASP A 377 5.59 -3.88 -8.69
N PHE A 378 5.69 -4.38 -7.45
CA PHE A 378 4.53 -4.84 -6.67
C PHE A 378 3.50 -3.71 -6.43
N ILE A 379 3.96 -2.47 -6.23
CA ILE A 379 3.08 -1.29 -6.10
C ILE A 379 2.32 -1.00 -7.40
N LEU A 380 3.01 -1.09 -8.55
CA LEU A 380 2.43 -0.81 -9.86
C LEU A 380 1.47 -1.92 -10.34
N ASP A 381 1.79 -3.19 -10.08
CA ASP A 381 0.98 -4.34 -10.48
C ASP A 381 -0.21 -4.63 -9.53
N HIS A 382 -0.09 -4.32 -8.23
CA HIS A 382 -1.11 -4.65 -7.21
C HIS A 382 -1.67 -3.44 -6.41
N PRO A 383 -1.97 -2.29 -7.03
CA PRO A 383 -2.35 -1.07 -6.31
C PRO A 383 -3.64 -1.24 -5.49
N ARG A 384 -4.63 -1.99 -6.00
CA ARG A 384 -5.89 -2.25 -5.28
C ARG A 384 -5.63 -2.90 -3.91
N ARG A 385 -4.76 -3.92 -3.85
CA ARG A 385 -4.43 -4.66 -2.62
C ARG A 385 -3.78 -3.77 -1.55
N LEU A 386 -3.07 -2.71 -1.96
CA LEU A 386 -2.43 -1.75 -1.06
C LEU A 386 -3.40 -0.68 -0.54
N VAL A 387 -4.41 -0.31 -1.34
CA VAL A 387 -5.36 0.77 -1.03
C VAL A 387 -6.58 0.28 -0.26
N THR A 388 -7.27 -0.78 -0.69
CA THR A 388 -8.45 -1.25 0.07
C THR A 388 -8.03 -1.90 1.39
N PRO A 389 -8.78 -1.66 2.49
CA PRO A 389 -8.69 -2.45 3.71
C PRO A 389 -9.36 -3.81 3.50
N GLY A 390 -8.83 -4.60 2.57
CA GLY A 390 -9.33 -5.94 2.27
C GLY A 390 -9.25 -6.85 3.49
N THR A 391 -10.34 -7.54 3.79
CA THR A 391 -10.43 -8.53 4.86
C THR A 391 -9.34 -9.59 4.71
N CYS A 392 -8.47 -9.68 5.71
CA CYS A 392 -7.53 -10.80 5.84
C CYS A 392 -8.26 -12.00 6.43
N SER A 393 -8.90 -12.75 5.53
CA SER A 393 -9.33 -14.14 5.76
C SER A 393 -8.18 -15.13 5.46
#